data_AF-I3ZV71-F1
#
_entry.id   AF-I3ZV71-F1
#
_cell.length_a   1.000
_cell.length_b   1.000
_cell.length_c   1.000
_cell.angle_alpha   90.00
_cell.angle_beta   90.00
_cell.angle_gamma   90.00
#
_symmetry.space_group_name_H-M   'P 1'
#
loop_
_entity.id
_entity.type
_entity.pdbx_description
1 polymer ?
#
loop_
_entity_poly.entity_id
_entity_poly.type
_entity_poly.pdbx_seq_one_letter_code
_entity_poly.pdbx_strand_id
1 'polypeptide(L)' 'MTIESNGEVIKTTVNGSLKSVNEIAEMLGVKVENGRIEAVVDGVRITAKRGKLELEFENGDKMRIERA' A
#
# COMPACT_ATOMS: atom_id res chain seq x y z
N MET A 1 -4.78 -7.75 -6.06
CA MET A 1 -3.74 -6.74 -6.37
C MET A 1 -4.13 -6.03 -7.64
N THR A 2 -4.08 -4.70 -7.61
CA THR A 2 -4.36 -3.83 -8.75
C THR A 2 -3.15 -2.91 -8.95
N ILE A 3 -2.70 -2.78 -10.18
CA ILE A 3 -1.65 -1.83 -10.59
C ILE A 3 -2.26 -0.93 -11.65
N GLU A 4 -2.14 0.39 -11.46
CA GLU A 4 -2.61 1.41 -12.38
C GLU A 4 -1.40 2.25 -12.81
N SER A 5 -1.10 2.28 -14.12
CA SER A 5 0.07 2.98 -14.68
C SER A 5 -0.25 3.46 -16.10
N ASN A 6 -0.04 4.75 -16.39
CA ASN A 6 -0.28 5.35 -17.72
C ASN A 6 -1.64 5.01 -18.36
N GLY A 7 -2.70 4.87 -17.54
CA GLY A 7 -4.04 4.50 -18.01
C GLY A 7 -4.27 3.00 -18.22
N GLU A 8 -3.25 2.17 -18.06
CA GLU A 8 -3.37 0.70 -18.06
C GLU A 8 -3.67 0.20 -16.64
N VAL A 9 -4.55 -0.80 -16.53
CA VAL A 9 -4.95 -1.40 -15.25
C VAL A 9 -4.73 -2.91 -15.30
N ILE A 10 -3.81 -3.40 -14.47
CA ILE A 10 -3.56 -4.83 -14.29
C ILE A 10 -4.20 -5.28 -12.98
N LYS A 11 -5.06 -6.30 -13.05
CA LYS A 11 -5.68 -6.94 -11.87
C LYS A 11 -5.25 -8.38 -11.77
N THR A 12 -4.77 -8.79 -10.60
CA THR A 12 -4.39 -10.18 -10.33
C THR A 12 -4.65 -10.57 -8.87
N THR A 13 -4.77 -11.87 -8.62
CA THR A 13 -4.91 -12.44 -7.28
C THR A 13 -3.56 -12.96 -6.83
N VAL A 14 -3.16 -12.59 -5.61
CA VAL A 14 -1.92 -13.06 -4.99
C VAL A 14 -2.30 -13.97 -3.83
N ASN A 15 -1.76 -15.19 -3.80
CA ASN A 15 -1.95 -16.11 -2.69
C ASN A 15 -0.96 -15.76 -1.58
N GLY A 16 -1.47 -15.40 -0.41
CA GLY A 16 -0.66 -15.02 0.76
C GLY A 16 -1.45 -14.19 1.77
N SER A 17 -0.83 -13.89 2.90
CA SER A 17 -1.41 -13.03 3.93
C SER A 17 -0.85 -11.61 3.82
N LEU A 18 -1.75 -10.62 3.72
CA LEU A 18 -1.35 -9.23 3.91
C LEU A 18 -0.91 -9.04 5.37
N LYS A 19 0.33 -8.54 5.54
CA LYS A 19 0.91 -8.15 6.83
C LYS A 19 0.01 -7.19 7.59
N SER A 20 0.12 -7.21 8.92
CA SER A 20 -0.58 -6.25 9.76
C SER A 20 -0.05 -4.83 9.55
N VAL A 21 -0.86 -3.82 9.90
CA VAL A 21 -0.47 -2.41 9.79
C VAL A 21 0.79 -2.13 10.63
N ASN A 22 0.90 -2.73 11.80
CA ASN A 22 2.06 -2.54 12.68
C ASN A 22 3.35 -3.12 12.06
N GLU A 23 3.29 -4.34 11.50
CA GLU A 23 4.45 -4.91 10.78
C GLU A 23 4.90 -4.03 9.62
N ILE A 24 3.94 -3.51 8.83
CA ILE A 24 4.24 -2.62 7.71
C ILE A 24 4.91 -1.32 8.23
N ALA A 25 4.41 -0.78 9.34
CA ALA A 25 4.96 0.44 9.94
C ALA A 25 6.40 0.26 10.43
N GLU A 26 6.68 -0.87 11.10
CA GLU A 26 8.03 -1.23 11.55
C GLU A 26 9.00 -1.37 10.38
N MET A 27 8.58 -2.03 9.30
CA MET A 27 9.41 -2.21 8.10
C MET A 27 9.74 -0.88 7.41
N LEU A 28 8.82 0.09 7.46
CA LEU A 28 8.96 1.39 6.81
C LEU A 28 9.56 2.47 7.74
N GLY A 29 9.73 2.17 9.03
CA GLY A 29 10.18 3.16 10.01
C GLY A 29 9.18 4.31 10.25
N VAL A 30 7.88 4.06 10.07
CA VAL A 30 6.82 5.08 10.19
C VAL A 30 5.93 4.82 11.40
N LYS A 31 5.19 5.84 11.84
CA LYS A 31 4.24 5.71 12.95
C LYS A 31 2.88 5.24 12.46
N VAL A 32 2.20 4.47 13.31
CA VAL A 32 0.79 4.12 13.13
C VAL A 32 -0.04 5.11 13.92
N GLU A 33 -1.01 5.74 13.26
CA GLU A 33 -1.98 6.63 13.88
C GLU A 33 -3.39 6.08 13.65
N ASN A 34 -4.16 5.93 14.72
CA ASN A 34 -5.54 5.42 14.66
C ASN A 34 -5.68 4.08 13.88
N GLY A 35 -4.68 3.20 13.99
CA GLY A 35 -4.66 1.91 13.31
C GLY A 35 -4.42 2.00 11.80
N ARG A 36 -3.85 3.12 11.32
CA ARG A 36 -3.53 3.38 9.92
C ARG A 36 -2.12 3.94 9.78
N ILE A 37 -1.55 3.77 8.59
CA ILE A 37 -0.34 4.48 8.15
C ILE A 37 -0.77 5.48 7.10
N GLU A 38 -0.30 6.71 7.24
CA GLU A 38 -0.27 7.71 6.19
C GLU A 38 1.09 8.37 6.23
N ALA A 39 1.94 8.05 5.26
CA ALA A 39 3.34 8.49 5.24
C ALA A 39 3.84 8.67 3.82
N VAL A 40 4.93 9.42 3.66
CA VAL A 40 5.71 9.49 2.44
C VAL A 40 7.10 8.94 2.74
N VAL A 41 7.50 7.88 2.05
CA VAL A 41 8.81 7.23 2.19
C VAL A 41 9.46 7.20 0.80
N ASP A 42 10.63 7.80 0.66
CA ASP A 42 11.38 7.87 -0.61
C ASP A 42 10.55 8.35 -1.81
N GLY A 43 9.70 9.37 -1.60
CA GLY A 43 8.81 9.92 -2.65
C GLY A 43 7.55 9.10 -2.92
N VAL A 44 7.36 7.97 -2.24
CA VAL A 44 6.15 7.13 -2.36
C VAL A 44 5.18 7.45 -1.25
N ARG A 45 3.94 7.84 -1.59
CA ARG A 45 2.86 7.99 -0.61
C ARG A 45 2.30 6.62 -0.27
N ILE A 46 2.38 6.25 1.00
CA ILE A 46 1.97 4.96 1.54
C ILE A 46 0.75 5.16 2.41
N THR A 47 -0.34 4.46 2.09
CA THR A 47 -1.54 4.41 2.91
C THR A 47 -1.85 2.96 3.26
N ALA A 48 -1.85 2.62 4.56
CA ALA A 48 -2.17 1.28 5.01
C ALA A 48 -3.26 1.29 6.08
N LYS A 49 -4.18 0.33 5.99
CA LYS A 49 -5.18 0.03 7.03
C LYS A 49 -5.45 -1.46 7.06
N ARG A 50 -6.23 -1.93 8.03
CA ARG A 50 -6.61 -3.35 8.13
C ARG A 50 -7.13 -3.87 6.77
N GLY A 51 -6.39 -4.81 6.18
CA GLY A 51 -6.78 -5.48 4.93
C GLY A 51 -6.52 -4.69 3.64
N LYS A 52 -5.89 -3.51 3.69
CA LYS A 52 -5.60 -2.69 2.51
C LYS A 52 -4.25 -1.99 2.62
N LEU A 53 -3.47 -2.05 1.54
CA LEU A 53 -2.25 -1.28 1.32
C LEU A 53 -2.35 -0.56 -0.03
N GLU A 54 -2.06 0.73 -0.04
CA GLU A 54 -1.97 1.58 -1.22
C GLU A 54 -0.61 2.26 -1.27
N LEU A 55 0.02 2.22 -2.43
CA LEU A 55 1.23 2.97 -2.76
C LEU A 55 0.91 3.86 -3.95
N GLU A 56 1.28 5.13 -3.86
CA GLU A 56 1.17 6.11 -4.94
C GLU A 56 2.55 6.72 -5.18
N PHE A 57 3.02 6.62 -6.41
CA PHE A 57 4.34 7.09 -6.85
C PHE A 57 4.20 8.50 -7.45
N GLU A 58 5.29 9.27 -7.47
CA GLU A 58 5.28 10.67 -7.95
C GLU A 58 4.84 10.81 -9.42
N ASN A 59 5.05 9.78 -10.23
CA ASN A 59 4.61 9.73 -11.62
C ASN A 59 3.09 9.48 -11.78
N GLY A 60 2.35 9.33 -10.68
CA GLY A 60 0.92 9.08 -10.67
C GLY A 60 0.54 7.59 -10.69
N ASP A 61 1.52 6.69 -10.78
CA ASP A 61 1.28 5.25 -10.73
C ASP A 61 0.76 4.84 -9.35
N LYS A 62 -0.12 3.83 -9.34
CA LYS A 62 -0.74 3.33 -8.10
C LYS A 62 -0.67 1.83 -8.03
N MET A 63 -0.35 1.33 -6.84
CA MET A 63 -0.43 -0.08 -6.51
C MET A 63 -1.35 -0.27 -5.30
N ARG A 64 -2.35 -1.14 -5.44
CA ARG A 64 -3.32 -1.47 -4.39
C ARG A 64 -3.34 -2.97 -4.13
N ILE A 65 -3.19 -3.33 -2.85
CA ILE A 65 -3.38 -4.70 -2.36
C ILE A 65 -4.50 -4.67 -1.34
N GLU A 66 -5.54 -5.44 -1.60
CA GLU A 66 -6.70 -5.60 -0.71
C GLU A 66 -6.90 -7.09 -0.44
N ARG A 67 -7.29 -7.42 0.79
CA ARG A 67 -7.79 -8.76 1.10
C ARG A 67 -9.07 -8.98 0.31
N ALA A 68 -9.15 -10.14 -0.35
CA ALA A 68 -10.36 -10.62 -1.00
C ALA A 68 -11.40 -11.06 0.04
#